data_AF-A0A5J5SR09-F1
#
_entry.id   AF-A0A5J5SR09-F1
#
_cell.length_a   1.000
_cell.length_b   1.000
_cell.length_c   1.000
_cell.angle_alpha   90.00
_cell.angle_beta   90.00
_cell.angle_gamma   90.00
#
_symmetry.space_group_name_H-M   'P 1'
#
loop_
_entity.id
_entity.type
_entity.pdbx_description
1 polymer ?
#
loop_
_entity_poly.entity_id
_entity_poly.type
_entity_poly.pdbx_seq_one_letter_code
_entity_poly.pdbx_strand_id
1 'polypeptide(L)'
;MTNPSSGSFLLFIVFQSFGQHGRELITSELALRILSILSEEQFLPKMDRASLNGTLENVVIKVVPMENLNGRKLVEAGNLCERRNGRGVDLNRNWSVDWGKKEKDYDPYEENPGIAPFSEPETQIMRKIAISFDPHIWVNVHSGMEALFMPYDHKNRTPDGLPSQRMRLLLEELNNVHCHKRCMIGSGGGSVGYLAHGTATDYMHDVVRVPMSFTFEIYGDNTATLKDCFKMFNPVDHTTFKRVLNDWSAAFFTIFKLGPHQIDVHSKAAVSSMDKWVSIDEYFDGYLMGRRNRYGKKMEVLEVGMQEIRTYFRLFLLSSVLLLFMFCSRISKTGRQIVSAIPI
;
A
#
# COMPACT_ATOMS: atom_id res chain seq x y z
N MET A 1 10.50 -29.82 35.60
CA MET A 1 10.04 -29.58 34.22
C MET A 1 9.04 -28.43 34.26
N THR A 2 9.51 -27.20 34.11
CA THR A 2 8.67 -26.00 34.07
C THR A 2 8.24 -25.79 32.63
N ASN A 3 6.92 -25.83 32.42
CA ASN A 3 6.28 -25.54 31.14
C ASN A 3 6.64 -24.09 30.73
N PRO A 4 7.25 -23.84 29.56
CA PRO A 4 7.40 -22.48 29.08
C PRO A 4 6.01 -21.99 28.70
N SER A 5 5.54 -20.96 29.40
CA SER A 5 4.36 -20.21 29.02
C SER A 5 4.47 -19.82 27.55
N SER A 6 3.51 -20.27 26.73
CA SER A 6 3.31 -19.84 25.36
C SER A 6 2.89 -18.36 25.35
N GLY A 7 3.86 -17.48 25.58
CA GLY A 7 3.72 -16.06 25.26
C GLY A 7 3.73 -15.94 23.75
N SER A 8 2.61 -15.50 23.18
CA SER A 8 2.59 -15.02 21.80
C SER A 8 3.60 -13.88 21.69
N PHE A 9 4.79 -14.13 21.16
CA PHE A 9 5.74 -13.07 20.81
C PHE A 9 5.08 -12.22 19.72
N LEU A 10 4.57 -11.05 20.11
CA LEU A 10 4.03 -10.09 19.15
C LEU A 10 5.21 -9.52 18.36
N LEU A 11 5.31 -9.87 17.09
CA LEU A 11 6.34 -9.35 16.19
C LEU A 11 6.01 -7.90 15.82
N PHE A 12 7.03 -7.04 15.80
CA PHE A 12 6.90 -5.67 15.32
C PHE A 12 6.88 -5.65 13.80
N ILE A 13 5.94 -4.93 13.19
CA ILE A 13 5.71 -4.99 11.74
C ILE A 13 6.03 -3.63 11.12
N VAL A 14 6.97 -3.61 10.19
CA VAL A 14 7.33 -2.45 9.38
C VAL A 14 6.95 -2.73 7.93
N PHE A 15 6.03 -1.93 7.38
CA PHE A 15 5.60 -2.02 5.99
C PHE A 15 6.13 -0.85 5.18
N GLN A 16 6.84 -1.14 4.09
CA GLN A 16 7.41 -0.14 3.20
C GLN A 16 6.87 -0.36 1.78
N SER A 17 6.53 0.74 1.11
CA SER A 17 6.08 0.71 -0.27
C SER A 17 6.82 1.73 -1.12
N PHE A 18 7.12 1.33 -2.36
CA PHE A 18 8.02 2.02 -3.26
C PHE A 18 7.45 2.03 -4.69
N GLY A 19 7.94 2.96 -5.51
CA GLY A 19 7.57 3.02 -6.92
C GLY A 19 6.09 3.26 -7.16
N GLN A 20 5.46 4.10 -6.34
CA GLN A 20 4.07 4.52 -6.53
C GLN A 20 3.92 5.47 -7.73
N HIS A 21 4.89 6.36 -7.94
CA HIS A 21 4.96 7.16 -9.15
C HIS A 21 5.98 6.59 -10.14
N GLY A 22 5.61 6.58 -11.43
CA GLY A 22 6.41 5.95 -12.48
C GLY A 22 7.82 6.56 -12.58
N ARG A 23 7.94 7.88 -12.56
CA ARG A 23 9.21 8.61 -12.80
C ARG A 23 10.22 8.56 -11.64
N GLU A 24 9.84 8.01 -10.51
CA GLU A 24 10.65 7.96 -9.28
C GLU A 24 11.42 6.61 -9.25
N LEU A 25 12.36 6.40 -10.18
CA LEU A 25 13.16 5.16 -10.32
C LEU A 25 13.92 4.82 -9.04
N ILE A 26 14.55 5.82 -8.44
CA ILE A 26 15.42 5.66 -7.28
C ILE A 26 14.74 4.98 -6.08
N THR A 27 13.41 5.09 -5.98
CA THR A 27 12.63 4.46 -4.90
C THR A 27 12.63 2.93 -5.03
N SER A 28 12.41 2.39 -6.23
CA SER A 28 12.45 0.94 -6.49
C SER A 28 13.87 0.38 -6.35
N GLU A 29 14.89 1.16 -6.76
CA GLU A 29 16.31 0.80 -6.55
C GLU A 29 16.65 0.69 -5.05
N LEU A 30 16.10 1.59 -4.22
CA LEU A 30 16.25 1.51 -2.77
C LEU A 30 15.58 0.26 -2.20
N ALA A 31 14.38 -0.09 -2.67
CA ALA A 31 13.72 -1.31 -2.23
C ALA A 31 14.57 -2.56 -2.51
N LEU A 32 15.11 -2.67 -3.73
CA LEU A 32 15.99 -3.77 -4.12
C LEU A 32 17.28 -3.77 -3.31
N ARG A 33 17.89 -2.60 -3.07
CA ARG A 33 19.08 -2.46 -2.22
C ARG A 33 18.82 -2.98 -0.79
N ILE A 34 17.70 -2.61 -0.19
CA ILE A 34 17.31 -3.09 1.16
C ILE A 34 17.16 -4.61 1.15
N LEU A 35 16.47 -5.17 0.15
CA LEU A 35 16.30 -6.61 0.02
C LEU A 35 17.65 -7.34 -0.15
N SER A 36 18.55 -6.85 -1.00
CA SER A 36 19.90 -7.43 -1.14
C SER A 36 20.72 -7.35 0.16
N ILE A 37 20.55 -6.31 0.98
CA ILE A 37 21.23 -6.24 2.30
C ILE A 37 20.63 -7.25 3.29
N LEU A 38 19.30 -7.38 3.31
CA LEU A 38 18.59 -8.35 4.15
C LEU A 38 18.92 -9.80 3.74
N SER A 39 19.12 -10.05 2.45
CA SER A 39 19.53 -11.34 1.89
C SER A 39 21.05 -11.59 1.92
N GLU A 40 21.82 -10.69 2.56
CA GLU A 40 23.28 -10.80 2.70
C GLU A 40 24.08 -10.77 1.38
N GLU A 41 23.48 -10.35 0.27
CA GLU A 41 24.15 -10.16 -1.02
C GLU A 41 25.00 -8.87 -1.03
N GLN A 42 24.58 -7.87 -0.26
CA GLN A 42 25.21 -6.55 -0.20
C GLN A 42 25.31 -6.08 1.26
N PHE A 43 26.25 -5.17 1.52
CA PHE A 43 26.55 -4.73 2.87
C PHE A 43 26.59 -3.20 2.97
N LEU A 44 26.15 -2.69 4.13
CA LEU A 44 26.30 -1.28 4.48
C LEU A 44 27.64 -1.07 5.19
N PRO A 45 28.46 -0.08 4.79
CA PRO A 45 29.83 0.09 5.29
C PRO A 45 29.96 0.27 6.81
N LYS A 46 28.92 0.76 7.49
CA LYS A 46 28.94 1.12 8.92
C LYS A 46 27.93 0.32 9.76
N MET A 47 27.43 -0.79 9.24
CA MET A 47 26.40 -1.59 9.92
C MET A 47 27.01 -2.73 10.73
N ASP A 48 26.73 -2.75 12.03
CA ASP A 48 27.04 -3.91 12.86
C ASP A 48 26.04 -5.05 12.59
N ARG A 49 26.55 -6.19 12.13
CA ARG A 49 25.75 -7.38 11.79
C ARG A 49 25.15 -8.05 13.02
N ALA A 50 25.85 -8.04 14.15
CA ALA A 50 25.33 -8.64 15.38
C ALA A 50 24.10 -7.88 15.88
N SER A 51 24.20 -6.53 15.94
CA SER A 51 23.06 -5.67 16.24
C SER A 51 21.93 -5.81 15.23
N LEU A 52 22.22 -6.05 13.94
CA LEU A 52 21.18 -6.25 12.93
C LEU A 52 20.42 -7.55 13.16
N ASN A 53 21.12 -8.66 13.36
CA ASN A 53 20.47 -9.96 13.56
C ASN A 53 19.54 -9.94 14.78
N GLY A 54 20.00 -9.36 15.90
CA GLY A 54 19.14 -9.21 17.09
C GLY A 54 17.93 -8.30 16.86
N THR A 55 18.02 -7.33 15.94
CA THR A 55 16.87 -6.51 15.54
C THR A 55 15.87 -7.33 14.73
N LEU A 56 16.36 -8.14 13.77
CA LEU A 56 15.52 -8.91 12.85
C LEU A 56 14.80 -10.09 13.53
N GLU A 57 15.25 -10.55 14.69
CA GLU A 57 14.57 -11.62 15.46
C GLU A 57 13.13 -11.27 15.84
N ASN A 58 12.83 -9.97 16.02
CA ASN A 58 11.54 -9.51 16.54
C ASN A 58 10.80 -8.58 15.55
N VAL A 59 11.29 -8.44 14.32
CA VAL A 59 10.73 -7.51 13.33
C VAL A 59 10.36 -8.26 12.05
N VAL A 60 9.12 -8.09 11.60
CA VAL A 60 8.64 -8.48 10.28
C VAL A 60 8.73 -7.28 9.35
N ILE A 61 9.51 -7.44 8.28
CA ILE A 61 9.68 -6.43 7.26
C ILE A 61 8.84 -6.82 6.04
N LYS A 62 7.83 -6.00 5.72
CA LYS A 62 7.04 -6.13 4.49
C LYS A 62 7.49 -5.08 3.49
N VAL A 63 7.81 -5.50 2.27
CA VAL A 63 8.25 -4.62 1.19
C VAL A 63 7.37 -4.84 -0.04
N VAL A 64 6.83 -3.75 -0.60
CA VAL A 64 6.32 -3.70 -1.97
C VAL A 64 7.30 -2.85 -2.78
N PRO A 65 8.19 -3.45 -3.58
CA PRO A 65 9.28 -2.72 -4.24
C PRO A 65 8.80 -1.86 -5.42
N MET A 66 7.61 -2.14 -5.93
CA MET A 66 7.00 -1.43 -7.04
C MET A 66 5.48 -1.56 -6.99
N GLU A 67 4.80 -0.47 -6.65
CA GLU A 67 3.33 -0.40 -6.72
C GLU A 67 2.85 -0.21 -8.16
N ASN A 68 3.55 0.63 -8.93
CA ASN A 68 3.10 1.11 -10.23
C ASN A 68 3.93 0.54 -11.39
N LEU A 69 3.68 -0.74 -11.71
CA LEU A 69 4.36 -1.43 -12.80
C LEU A 69 4.09 -0.79 -14.18
N ASN A 70 2.86 -0.32 -14.42
CA ASN A 70 2.47 0.19 -15.74
C ASN A 70 3.05 1.59 -16.00
N GLY A 71 3.04 2.47 -15.00
CA GLY A 71 3.74 3.76 -15.05
C GLY A 71 5.24 3.57 -15.25
N ARG A 72 5.86 2.63 -14.50
CA ARG A 72 7.27 2.27 -14.68
C ARG A 72 7.59 1.90 -16.14
N LYS A 73 6.79 1.04 -16.76
CA LYS A 73 7.00 0.62 -18.17
C LYS A 73 7.00 1.80 -19.14
N LEU A 74 6.14 2.79 -18.94
CA LEU A 74 6.10 3.99 -19.80
C LEU A 74 7.36 4.85 -19.62
N VAL A 75 7.84 4.99 -18.39
CA VAL A 75 9.09 5.70 -18.10
C VAL A 75 10.28 4.99 -18.73
N GLU A 76 10.39 3.68 -18.58
CA GLU A 76 11.45 2.87 -19.20
C GLU A 76 11.37 2.88 -20.73
N ALA A 77 10.19 3.09 -21.30
CA ALA A 77 9.98 3.29 -22.74
C ALA A 77 10.28 4.72 -23.23
N GLY A 78 10.72 5.62 -22.35
CA GLY A 78 11.17 6.98 -22.69
C GLY A 78 10.23 8.11 -22.28
N ASN A 79 9.05 7.84 -21.72
CA ASN A 79 8.19 8.88 -21.14
C ASN A 79 8.66 9.24 -19.72
N LEU A 80 9.83 9.88 -19.62
CA LEU A 80 10.55 10.12 -18.36
C LEU A 80 9.80 10.98 -17.34
N CYS A 81 8.74 11.69 -17.77
CA CYS A 81 7.90 12.50 -16.89
C CYS A 81 6.64 11.78 -16.40
N GLU A 82 6.39 10.54 -16.82
CA GLU A 82 5.16 9.82 -16.43
C GLU A 82 5.15 9.54 -14.92
N ARG A 83 4.26 10.24 -14.22
CA ARG A 83 4.01 10.05 -12.79
C ARG A 83 2.99 8.93 -12.52
N ARG A 84 1.97 8.82 -13.36
CA ARG A 84 0.73 8.11 -13.04
C ARG A 84 0.80 6.62 -13.37
N ASN A 85 -0.30 5.92 -13.19
CA ASN A 85 -0.36 4.46 -13.34
C ASN A 85 -0.43 3.92 -14.79
N GLY A 86 -0.13 4.76 -15.78
CA GLY A 86 -0.30 4.42 -17.20
C GLY A 86 -1.75 4.40 -17.71
N ARG A 87 -2.74 4.61 -16.83
CA ARG A 87 -4.15 4.93 -17.19
C ARG A 87 -4.51 6.39 -16.88
N GLY A 88 -3.51 7.20 -16.54
CA GLY A 88 -3.70 8.61 -16.25
C GLY A 88 -4.25 8.88 -14.85
N VAL A 89 -4.16 7.96 -13.89
CA VAL A 89 -4.55 8.18 -12.48
C VAL A 89 -3.31 8.28 -11.59
N ASP A 90 -3.24 9.31 -10.76
CA ASP A 90 -2.26 9.42 -9.68
C ASP A 90 -2.68 8.49 -8.53
N LEU A 91 -1.87 7.46 -8.27
CA LEU A 91 -2.13 6.50 -7.21
C LEU A 91 -2.12 7.15 -5.82
N ASN A 92 -1.38 8.25 -5.62
CA ASN A 92 -1.37 8.99 -4.36
C ASN A 92 -2.42 10.12 -4.32
N ARG A 93 -3.45 10.04 -5.17
CA ARG A 93 -4.69 10.82 -5.11
C ARG A 93 -5.94 9.92 -5.10
N ASN A 94 -5.75 8.60 -5.18
CA ASN A 94 -6.81 7.62 -5.37
C ASN A 94 -7.28 6.95 -4.05
N TRP A 95 -7.03 7.56 -2.90
CA TRP A 95 -7.43 7.04 -1.58
C TRP A 95 -8.64 7.80 -1.02
N SER A 96 -9.37 7.23 -0.05
CA SER A 96 -10.69 7.75 0.34
C SER A 96 -10.72 8.99 1.23
N VAL A 97 -9.59 9.41 1.83
CA VAL A 97 -9.56 10.56 2.74
C VAL A 97 -9.56 11.87 1.94
N ASP A 98 -10.59 12.71 2.15
CA ASP A 98 -10.83 13.98 1.42
C ASP A 98 -10.80 13.82 -0.12
N TRP A 99 -11.14 12.62 -0.62
CA TRP A 99 -10.97 12.26 -2.03
C TRP A 99 -11.70 13.19 -3.00
N GLY A 100 -11.04 13.52 -4.11
CA GLY A 100 -11.63 14.25 -5.23
C GLY A 100 -11.71 15.77 -5.02
N LYS A 101 -11.32 16.28 -3.85
CA LYS A 101 -11.13 17.70 -3.62
C LYS A 101 -9.93 18.22 -4.41
N LYS A 102 -10.09 19.44 -4.94
CA LYS A 102 -9.11 20.09 -5.82
C LYS A 102 -8.75 21.44 -5.21
N GLU A 103 -7.46 21.64 -4.97
CA GLU A 103 -6.93 22.93 -4.57
C GLU A 103 -6.85 23.90 -5.75
N LYS A 104 -6.53 25.17 -5.47
CA LYS A 104 -6.47 26.21 -6.51
C LYS A 104 -5.38 25.95 -7.55
N ASP A 105 -4.30 25.30 -7.12
CA ASP A 105 -3.14 24.90 -7.90
C ASP A 105 -3.24 23.48 -8.47
N TYR A 106 -4.43 22.86 -8.39
CA TYR A 106 -4.68 21.51 -8.90
C TYR A 106 -4.27 21.34 -10.36
N ASP A 107 -3.38 20.38 -10.61
CA ASP A 107 -3.00 19.97 -11.96
C ASP A 107 -3.73 18.66 -12.35
N PRO A 108 -4.69 18.70 -13.30
CA PRO A 108 -5.40 17.49 -13.75
C PRO A 108 -4.48 16.46 -14.43
N TYR A 109 -3.33 16.88 -14.95
CA TYR A 109 -2.37 15.97 -15.53
C TYR A 109 -1.58 15.24 -14.44
N GLU A 110 -1.15 15.91 -13.37
CA GLU A 110 -0.33 15.29 -12.32
C GLU A 110 -1.16 14.65 -11.21
N GLU A 111 -2.36 15.17 -10.94
CA GLU A 111 -3.12 14.88 -9.72
C GLU A 111 -4.50 14.27 -9.99
N ASN A 112 -4.72 13.66 -11.16
CA ASN A 112 -5.99 13.00 -11.45
C ASN A 112 -6.30 11.91 -10.40
N PRO A 113 -7.35 12.05 -9.56
CA PRO A 113 -7.62 11.14 -8.45
C PRO A 113 -8.35 9.85 -8.89
N GLY A 114 -8.66 9.70 -10.17
CA GLY A 114 -9.47 8.60 -10.69
C GLY A 114 -10.97 8.91 -10.65
N ILE A 115 -11.81 7.90 -10.90
CA ILE A 115 -13.28 8.07 -10.99
C ILE A 115 -14.00 7.88 -9.66
N ALA A 116 -13.34 7.26 -8.69
CA ALA A 116 -13.79 6.99 -7.34
C ALA A 116 -12.57 6.70 -6.45
N PRO A 117 -12.66 6.82 -5.12
CA PRO A 117 -11.60 6.33 -4.26
C PRO A 117 -11.42 4.82 -4.48
N PHE A 118 -10.17 4.37 -4.51
CA PHE A 118 -9.79 3.00 -4.82
C PHE A 118 -10.28 2.52 -6.19
N SER A 119 -10.44 3.41 -7.18
CA SER A 119 -10.78 2.99 -8.55
C SER A 119 -9.69 2.14 -9.19
N GLU A 120 -8.44 2.29 -8.75
CA GLU A 120 -7.30 1.58 -9.33
C GLU A 120 -6.99 0.27 -8.58
N PRO A 121 -6.75 -0.86 -9.29
CA PRO A 121 -6.36 -2.12 -8.65
C PRO A 121 -5.10 -2.00 -7.80
N GLU A 122 -4.15 -1.13 -8.17
CA GLU A 122 -2.92 -0.90 -7.42
C GLU A 122 -3.24 -0.39 -5.99
N THR A 123 -4.08 0.64 -5.84
CA THR A 123 -4.49 1.16 -4.52
C THR A 123 -5.37 0.19 -3.75
N GLN A 124 -6.23 -0.58 -4.44
CA GLN A 124 -7.03 -1.65 -3.79
C GLN A 124 -6.15 -2.74 -3.19
N ILE A 125 -5.08 -3.15 -3.87
CA ILE A 125 -4.12 -4.14 -3.37
C ILE A 125 -3.39 -3.58 -2.15
N MET A 126 -2.87 -2.35 -2.24
CA MET A 126 -2.15 -1.71 -1.15
C MET A 126 -3.02 -1.55 0.11
N ARG A 127 -4.28 -1.13 -0.05
CA ARG A 127 -5.27 -1.11 1.03
C ARG A 127 -5.44 -2.49 1.69
N LYS A 128 -5.63 -3.54 0.89
CA LYS A 128 -5.80 -4.90 1.42
C LYS A 128 -4.56 -5.38 2.18
N ILE A 129 -3.37 -5.12 1.65
CA ILE A 129 -2.11 -5.47 2.31
C ILE A 129 -2.01 -4.75 3.65
N ALA A 130 -2.21 -3.43 3.68
CA ALA A 130 -2.11 -2.63 4.91
C ALA A 130 -3.07 -3.11 6.00
N ILE A 131 -4.34 -3.34 5.67
CA ILE A 131 -5.35 -3.84 6.62
C ILE A 131 -4.99 -5.25 7.10
N SER A 132 -4.52 -6.12 6.19
CA SER A 132 -4.20 -7.52 6.54
C SER A 132 -2.94 -7.66 7.39
N PHE A 133 -1.91 -6.85 7.14
CA PHE A 133 -0.63 -6.90 7.86
C PHE A 133 -0.65 -6.09 9.15
N ASP A 134 -1.58 -5.15 9.30
CA ASP A 134 -1.73 -4.31 10.49
C ASP A 134 -0.39 -3.73 11.00
N PRO A 135 0.32 -2.93 10.17
CA PRO A 135 1.68 -2.50 10.47
C PRO A 135 1.75 -1.56 11.67
N HIS A 136 2.90 -1.56 12.35
CA HIS A 136 3.20 -0.60 13.42
C HIS A 136 3.81 0.67 12.85
N ILE A 137 4.64 0.51 11.82
CA ILE A 137 5.19 1.59 11.01
C ILE A 137 4.87 1.33 9.55
N TRP A 138 4.37 2.34 8.85
CA TRP A 138 4.25 2.33 7.40
C TRP A 138 4.98 3.52 6.78
N VAL A 139 5.71 3.27 5.69
CA VAL A 139 6.45 4.30 4.96
C VAL A 139 6.16 4.18 3.46
N ASN A 140 5.65 5.26 2.86
CA ASN A 140 5.58 5.45 1.42
C ASN A 140 6.83 6.19 0.94
N VAL A 141 7.52 5.65 -0.05
CA VAL A 141 8.81 6.21 -0.49
C VAL A 141 8.68 6.82 -1.89
N HIS A 142 9.06 8.08 -1.95
CA HIS A 142 8.96 8.97 -3.09
C HIS A 142 10.29 9.67 -3.39
N SER A 143 10.34 10.37 -4.52
CA SER A 143 11.38 11.34 -4.83
C SER A 143 10.80 12.57 -5.53
N GLY A 144 11.62 13.60 -5.68
CA GLY A 144 11.27 14.94 -6.16
C GLY A 144 11.77 16.04 -5.22
N MET A 145 12.05 15.70 -3.97
CA MET A 145 12.67 16.55 -2.97
C MET A 145 13.38 15.72 -1.88
N GLU A 146 13.94 16.37 -0.87
CA GLU A 146 14.46 15.71 0.34
C GLU A 146 13.63 16.08 1.55
N ALA A 147 12.77 15.16 2.01
CA ALA A 147 11.86 15.40 3.10
C ALA A 147 11.40 14.13 3.82
N LEU A 148 10.99 14.31 5.06
CA LEU A 148 10.45 13.32 5.96
C LEU A 148 9.10 13.83 6.44
N PHE A 149 8.03 13.42 5.76
CA PHE A 149 6.69 13.84 6.12
C PHE A 149 6.00 12.83 7.03
N MET A 150 5.19 13.39 7.91
CA MET A 150 4.15 12.73 8.67
C MET A 150 2.80 13.33 8.24
N PRO A 151 1.66 12.73 8.63
CA PRO A 151 0.37 13.35 8.39
C PRO A 151 0.31 14.79 8.92
N TYR A 152 -0.59 15.64 8.43
CA TYR A 152 -1.52 15.37 7.32
C TYR A 152 -0.97 15.87 5.98
N ASP A 153 -1.38 15.24 4.88
CA ASP A 153 -1.15 15.76 3.53
C ASP A 153 -2.28 16.72 3.10
N HIS A 154 -3.53 16.41 3.44
CA HIS A 154 -4.70 17.24 3.09
C HIS A 154 -4.95 18.42 4.03
N LYS A 155 -4.17 18.53 5.12
CA LYS A 155 -4.29 19.62 6.11
C LYS A 155 -2.94 20.28 6.34
N ASN A 156 -2.93 21.61 6.47
CA ASN A 156 -1.75 22.38 6.88
C ASN A 156 -1.51 22.30 8.40
N ARG A 157 -1.40 21.07 8.93
CA ARG A 157 -1.05 20.82 10.34
C ARG A 157 -0.64 19.36 10.52
N THR A 158 0.22 19.11 11.51
CA THR A 158 0.46 17.76 12.01
C THR A 158 -0.67 17.32 12.95
N PRO A 159 -0.90 16.02 13.13
CA PRO A 159 -1.70 15.49 14.23
C PRO A 159 -1.21 16.00 15.58
N ASP A 160 -2.10 15.99 16.56
CA ASP A 160 -1.82 16.44 17.92
C ASP A 160 -1.45 15.26 18.84
N GLY A 161 -0.91 15.57 20.02
CA GLY A 161 -0.72 14.60 21.10
C GLY A 161 0.57 13.76 21.03
N LEU A 162 0.71 12.86 22.01
CA LEU A 162 1.92 12.06 22.23
C LEU A 162 2.33 11.18 21.02
N PRO A 163 1.41 10.51 20.30
CA PRO A 163 1.78 9.74 19.12
C PRO A 163 2.47 10.59 18.04
N SER A 164 1.97 11.82 17.82
CA SER A 164 2.56 12.77 16.89
C SER A 164 3.96 13.22 17.31
N GLN A 165 4.15 13.48 18.60
CA GLN A 165 5.47 13.82 19.14
C GLN A 165 6.49 12.68 18.94
N ARG A 166 6.07 11.42 19.12
CA ARG A 166 6.94 10.25 18.87
C ARG A 166 7.29 10.10 17.40
N MET A 167 6.33 10.29 16.50
CA MET A 167 6.59 10.33 15.06
C MET A 167 7.64 11.39 14.74
N ARG A 168 7.46 12.62 15.22
CA ARG A 168 8.41 13.73 15.01
C ARG A 168 9.82 13.42 15.54
N LEU A 169 9.95 12.87 16.75
CA LEU A 169 11.24 12.49 17.33
C LEU A 169 11.98 11.46 16.48
N LEU A 170 11.27 10.46 15.95
CA LEU A 170 11.86 9.49 15.03
C LEU A 170 12.37 10.19 13.75
N LEU A 171 11.58 11.09 13.16
CA LEU A 171 11.98 11.83 11.96
C LEU A 171 13.18 12.76 12.22
N GLU A 172 13.24 13.41 13.39
CA GLU A 172 14.36 14.27 13.79
C GLU A 172 15.66 13.48 13.94
N GLU A 173 15.60 12.29 14.54
CA GLU A 173 16.75 11.39 14.64
C GLU A 173 17.22 10.92 13.25
N LEU A 174 16.30 10.50 12.39
CA LEU A 174 16.63 10.09 11.02
C LEU A 174 17.26 11.24 10.22
N ASN A 175 16.72 12.45 10.33
CA ASN A 175 17.25 13.62 9.64
C ASN A 175 18.67 13.96 10.13
N ASN A 176 18.89 13.88 11.44
CA ASN A 176 20.20 14.16 12.04
C ASN A 176 21.26 13.16 11.58
N VAL A 177 20.92 11.86 11.60
CA VAL A 177 21.89 10.78 11.34
C VAL A 177 22.10 10.52 9.84
N HIS A 178 21.02 10.49 9.04
CA HIS A 178 21.07 9.98 7.66
C HIS A 178 20.83 11.05 6.59
N CYS A 179 20.13 12.13 6.92
CA CYS A 179 19.90 13.22 5.97
C CYS A 179 20.80 14.45 6.23
N HIS A 180 21.64 14.42 7.27
CA HIS A 180 22.55 15.50 7.66
C HIS A 180 21.83 16.84 7.86
N LYS A 181 20.63 16.81 8.45
CA LYS A 181 19.76 17.98 8.69
C LYS A 181 19.29 18.70 7.42
N ARG A 182 19.42 18.06 6.25
CA ARG A 182 18.97 18.62 4.96
C ARG A 182 17.49 18.38 4.70
N CYS A 183 16.92 17.31 5.25
CA CYS A 183 15.54 16.95 5.00
C CYS A 183 14.60 17.89 5.75
N MET A 184 13.54 18.31 5.08
CA MET A 184 12.41 18.98 5.71
C MET A 184 11.61 17.97 6.56
N ILE A 185 11.12 18.39 7.73
CA ILE A 185 10.28 17.56 8.61
C ILE A 185 8.96 18.27 8.90
N GLY A 186 7.84 17.56 8.74
CA GLY A 186 6.54 18.04 9.20
C GLY A 186 5.37 17.40 8.46
N SER A 187 4.24 18.12 8.42
CA SER A 187 3.05 17.67 7.71
C SER A 187 3.28 17.79 6.21
N GLY A 188 2.90 16.79 5.41
CA GLY A 188 3.04 16.86 3.94
C GLY A 188 2.36 18.12 3.36
N GLY A 189 1.15 18.41 3.84
CA GLY A 189 0.39 19.58 3.40
C GLY A 189 0.94 20.93 3.91
N GLY A 190 1.49 20.94 5.11
CA GLY A 190 1.98 22.18 5.76
C GLY A 190 3.43 22.52 5.48
N SER A 191 4.28 21.53 5.25
CA SER A 191 5.71 21.72 5.03
C SER A 191 6.04 22.05 3.57
N VAL A 192 5.32 21.48 2.60
CA VAL A 192 5.58 21.70 1.16
C VAL A 192 4.81 22.90 0.61
N GLY A 193 3.78 23.37 1.32
CA GLY A 193 3.02 24.56 0.94
C GLY A 193 1.89 24.33 -0.07
N TYR A 194 1.58 23.07 -0.41
CA TYR A 194 0.37 22.68 -1.13
C TYR A 194 -0.32 21.51 -0.41
N LEU A 195 -1.64 21.44 -0.49
CA LEU A 195 -2.42 20.37 0.15
C LEU A 195 -2.70 19.25 -0.86
N ALA A 196 -2.42 18.02 -0.46
CA ALA A 196 -2.70 16.84 -1.28
C ALA A 196 -3.88 16.05 -0.71
N HIS A 197 -4.86 15.74 -1.55
CA HIS A 197 -6.09 15.05 -1.16
C HIS A 197 -6.10 13.61 -1.68
N GLY A 198 -6.77 12.70 -0.95
CA GLY A 198 -6.84 11.30 -1.35
C GLY A 198 -5.49 10.59 -1.32
N THR A 199 -4.63 10.90 -0.36
CA THR A 199 -3.28 10.32 -0.24
C THR A 199 -3.27 9.02 0.56
N ALA A 200 -2.26 8.20 0.29
CA ALA A 200 -2.03 6.96 1.01
C ALA A 200 -1.72 7.22 2.50
N THR A 201 -0.91 8.22 2.81
CA THR A 201 -0.47 8.55 4.18
C THR A 201 -1.62 8.96 5.07
N ASP A 202 -2.52 9.81 4.57
CA ASP A 202 -3.69 10.21 5.34
C ASP A 202 -4.65 9.04 5.56
N TYR A 203 -4.82 8.16 4.57
CA TYR A 203 -5.61 6.92 4.75
C TYR A 203 -5.00 5.96 5.77
N MET A 204 -3.68 5.76 5.72
CA MET A 204 -2.97 4.90 6.67
C MET A 204 -3.08 5.44 8.10
N HIS A 205 -3.08 6.77 8.27
CA HIS A 205 -3.24 7.40 9.57
C HIS A 205 -4.68 7.38 10.09
N ASP A 206 -5.62 7.94 9.32
CA ASP A 206 -6.99 8.18 9.80
C ASP A 206 -7.87 6.93 9.77
N VAL A 207 -7.68 6.05 8.77
CA VAL A 207 -8.56 4.89 8.55
C VAL A 207 -7.92 3.59 9.02
N VAL A 208 -6.70 3.28 8.57
CA VAL A 208 -6.01 2.04 8.99
C VAL A 208 -5.49 2.15 10.43
N ARG A 209 -5.34 3.36 10.97
CA ARG A 209 -4.82 3.61 12.32
C ARG A 209 -3.40 3.06 12.51
N VAL A 210 -2.57 3.15 11.48
CA VAL A 210 -1.13 2.83 11.61
C VAL A 210 -0.51 3.81 12.61
N PRO A 211 0.10 3.32 13.72
CA PRO A 211 0.63 4.19 14.77
C PRO A 211 1.63 5.24 14.27
N MET A 212 2.43 4.86 13.27
CA MET A 212 3.37 5.75 12.61
C MET A 212 3.28 5.54 11.09
N SER A 213 2.74 6.52 10.39
CA SER A 213 2.64 6.54 8.92
C SER A 213 3.45 7.72 8.39
N PHE A 214 4.20 7.50 7.31
CA PHE A 214 5.12 8.49 6.79
C PHE A 214 5.15 8.50 5.25
N THR A 215 5.46 9.68 4.71
CA THR A 215 5.88 9.86 3.30
C THR A 215 7.34 10.31 3.33
N PHE A 216 8.24 9.55 2.73
CA PHE A 216 9.66 9.92 2.62
C PHE A 216 9.99 10.32 1.20
N GLU A 217 10.55 11.51 1.03
CA GLU A 217 11.09 12.03 -0.22
C GLU A 217 12.61 11.90 -0.16
N ILE A 218 13.17 10.96 -0.93
CA ILE A 218 14.53 10.48 -0.71
C ILE A 218 15.60 11.18 -1.55
N TYR A 219 15.18 11.94 -2.55
CA TYR A 219 16.06 12.60 -3.50
C TYR A 219 15.29 13.67 -4.26
N GLY A 220 15.90 14.82 -4.52
CA GLY A 220 15.41 15.78 -5.50
C GLY A 220 16.55 16.67 -5.97
N ASP A 221 16.56 17.01 -7.26
CA ASP A 221 17.53 17.95 -7.83
C ASP A 221 16.85 19.27 -8.22
N ASN A 222 16.99 20.27 -7.34
CA ASN A 222 16.43 21.61 -7.56
C ASN A 222 17.14 22.39 -8.68
N THR A 223 18.24 21.87 -9.24
CA THR A 223 18.93 22.44 -10.41
C THR A 223 18.42 21.87 -11.73
N ALA A 224 17.55 20.84 -11.69
CA ALA A 224 16.90 20.31 -12.87
C ALA A 224 15.94 21.34 -13.48
N THR A 225 15.91 21.43 -14.80
CA THR A 225 14.87 22.23 -15.48
C THR A 225 13.52 21.52 -15.38
N LEU A 226 12.41 22.25 -15.50
CA LEU A 226 11.06 21.66 -15.52
C LEU A 226 10.85 20.60 -16.61
N LYS A 227 11.72 20.53 -17.62
CA LYS A 227 11.66 19.55 -18.70
C LYS A 227 12.51 18.30 -18.43
N ASP A 228 13.42 18.35 -17.46
CA ASP A 228 14.34 17.26 -17.14
C ASP A 228 13.83 16.47 -15.92
N CYS A 229 12.72 15.75 -16.14
CA CYS A 229 12.09 14.95 -15.10
C CYS A 229 13.02 13.84 -14.59
N PHE A 230 13.87 13.27 -15.43
CA PHE A 230 14.78 12.22 -14.95
C PHE A 230 15.70 12.78 -13.88
N LYS A 231 16.42 13.87 -14.16
CA LYS A 231 17.34 14.50 -13.21
C LYS A 231 16.63 15.01 -11.96
N MET A 232 15.43 15.57 -12.12
CA MET A 232 14.65 16.09 -10.99
C MET A 232 14.34 15.00 -9.95
N PHE A 233 14.00 13.79 -10.41
CA PHE A 233 13.52 12.71 -9.56
C PHE A 233 14.56 11.62 -9.31
N ASN A 234 15.68 11.59 -10.05
CA ASN A 234 16.65 10.50 -10.01
C ASN A 234 18.11 10.98 -10.14
N PRO A 235 19.05 10.40 -9.37
CA PRO A 235 20.47 10.67 -9.55
C PRO A 235 20.96 10.36 -10.97
N VAL A 236 21.70 11.30 -11.57
CA VAL A 236 22.29 11.17 -12.92
C VAL A 236 23.75 10.70 -12.91
N ASP A 237 24.35 10.57 -11.73
CA ASP A 237 25.72 10.11 -11.55
C ASP A 237 25.83 8.99 -10.51
N HIS A 238 26.81 8.12 -10.68
CA HIS A 238 27.00 6.95 -9.82
C HIS A 238 27.33 7.28 -8.37
N THR A 239 27.97 8.42 -8.11
CA THR A 239 28.38 8.82 -6.75
C THR A 239 27.14 9.21 -5.95
N THR A 240 26.30 10.08 -6.51
CA THR A 240 25.02 10.47 -5.91
C THR A 240 24.09 9.29 -5.78
N PHE A 241 23.98 8.44 -6.81
CA PHE A 241 23.18 7.21 -6.75
C PHE A 241 23.56 6.32 -5.55
N LYS A 242 24.86 6.00 -5.41
CA LYS A 242 25.35 5.17 -4.30
C LYS A 242 25.14 5.84 -2.94
N ARG A 243 25.33 7.16 -2.86
CA ARG A 243 25.11 7.93 -1.63
C ARG A 243 23.65 7.82 -1.19
N VAL A 244 22.70 8.14 -2.07
CA VAL A 244 21.26 8.06 -1.80
C VAL A 244 20.89 6.65 -1.33
N LEU A 245 21.31 5.61 -2.05
CA LEU A 245 21.01 4.23 -1.67
C LEU A 245 21.59 3.84 -0.31
N ASN A 246 22.83 4.23 0.00
CA ASN A 246 23.47 3.90 1.27
C ASN A 246 22.82 4.65 2.45
N ASP A 247 22.62 5.96 2.32
CA ASP A 247 22.06 6.80 3.37
C ASP A 247 20.64 6.34 3.73
N TRP A 248 19.80 6.13 2.70
CA TRP A 248 18.42 5.72 2.93
C TRP A 248 18.25 4.26 3.32
N SER A 249 19.12 3.35 2.85
CA SER A 249 19.13 1.99 3.40
C SER A 249 19.44 2.04 4.90
N ALA A 250 20.48 2.79 5.31
CA ALA A 250 20.85 2.95 6.71
C ALA A 250 19.72 3.58 7.55
N ALA A 251 18.97 4.53 6.98
CA ALA A 251 17.77 5.10 7.61
C ALA A 251 16.70 4.03 7.88
N PHE A 252 16.38 3.17 6.91
CA PHE A 252 15.41 2.09 7.10
C PHE A 252 15.85 1.07 8.16
N PHE A 253 17.13 0.70 8.18
CA PHE A 253 17.64 -0.17 9.24
C PHE A 253 17.63 0.50 10.62
N THR A 254 17.77 1.82 10.68
CA THR A 254 17.57 2.58 11.93
C THR A 254 16.11 2.55 12.37
N ILE A 255 15.14 2.61 11.44
CA ILE A 255 13.71 2.43 11.75
C ILE A 255 13.45 1.03 12.28
N PHE A 256 14.03 -0.02 11.67
CA PHE A 256 13.85 -1.40 12.15
C PHE A 256 14.35 -1.56 13.59
N LYS A 257 15.45 -0.87 13.93
CA LYS A 257 16.03 -0.90 15.27
C LYS A 257 15.25 -0.06 16.28
N LEU A 258 14.87 1.17 15.93
CA LEU A 258 14.25 2.11 16.87
C LEU A 258 12.74 1.93 16.99
N GLY A 259 12.06 1.46 15.95
CA GLY A 259 10.61 1.31 15.90
C GLY A 259 10.01 0.55 17.10
N PRO A 260 10.52 -0.65 17.44
CA PRO A 260 10.05 -1.41 18.60
C PRO A 260 10.17 -0.67 19.94
N HIS A 261 11.08 0.29 20.07
CA HIS A 261 11.26 1.08 21.29
C HIS A 261 10.32 2.29 21.37
N GLN A 262 9.78 2.74 20.23
CA GLN A 262 8.91 3.91 20.14
C GLN A 262 7.42 3.58 20.36
N ILE A 263 7.03 2.32 20.13
CA ILE A 263 5.65 1.86 20.23
C ILE A 263 5.62 0.71 21.23
N ASP A 264 4.85 0.87 22.31
CA ASP A 264 4.53 -0.25 23.19
C ASP A 264 3.57 -1.18 22.45
N VAL A 265 4.05 -2.34 22.03
CA VAL A 265 3.29 -3.33 21.26
C VAL A 265 2.05 -3.81 22.01
N HIS A 266 2.06 -3.75 23.36
CA HIS A 266 0.90 -4.11 24.18
C HIS A 266 -0.24 -3.11 24.10
N SER A 267 0.06 -1.82 23.86
CA SER A 267 -0.97 -0.77 23.72
C SER A 267 -1.81 -0.94 22.44
N LYS A 268 -1.21 -1.44 21.36
CA LYS A 268 -1.92 -1.69 20.09
C LYS A 268 -2.81 -2.92 20.15
N ALA A 269 -2.38 -4.00 20.80
CA ALA A 269 -3.19 -5.22 20.95
C ALA A 269 -4.46 -4.99 21.78
N ALA A 270 -4.40 -4.12 22.80
CA ALA A 270 -5.57 -3.74 23.59
C ALA A 270 -6.59 -2.93 22.76
N VAL A 271 -6.12 -1.96 21.96
CA VAL A 271 -6.97 -1.13 21.09
C VAL A 271 -7.54 -1.95 19.93
N SER A 272 -6.76 -2.83 19.29
CA SER A 272 -7.25 -3.66 18.17
C SER A 272 -8.30 -4.69 18.61
N SER A 273 -8.36 -5.05 19.90
CA SER A 273 -9.41 -5.91 20.44
C SER A 273 -10.74 -5.18 20.68
N MET A 274 -10.70 -3.86 20.91
CA MET A 274 -11.90 -3.03 21.11
C MET A 274 -12.45 -2.44 19.81
N ASP A 275 -11.58 -2.07 18.85
CA ASP A 275 -11.96 -1.38 17.61
C ASP A 275 -12.16 -2.32 16.40
N LYS A 276 -12.08 -3.64 16.56
CA LYS A 276 -12.24 -4.61 15.45
C LYS A 276 -13.67 -4.75 14.90
N TRP A 277 -14.55 -3.81 15.22
CA TRP A 277 -15.83 -3.62 14.54
C TRP A 277 -15.65 -2.57 13.44
N VAL A 278 -14.85 -2.90 12.42
CA VAL A 278 -14.89 -2.15 11.15
C VAL A 278 -16.28 -2.37 10.57
N SER A 279 -17.04 -1.28 10.38
CA SER A 279 -18.35 -1.36 9.74
C SER A 279 -18.22 -2.08 8.41
N ILE A 280 -19.04 -3.11 8.21
CA ILE A 280 -19.10 -3.88 6.97
C ILE A 280 -19.43 -2.97 5.77
N ASP A 281 -20.03 -1.79 6.03
CA ASP A 281 -20.38 -0.79 5.03
C ASP A 281 -19.14 -0.22 4.31
N GLU A 282 -18.01 0.01 5.00
CA GLU A 282 -16.77 0.50 4.37
C GLU A 282 -16.05 -0.57 3.52
N TYR A 283 -16.28 -1.84 3.84
CA TYR A 283 -15.81 -2.97 3.04
C TYR A 283 -16.63 -3.10 1.75
N PHE A 284 -17.95 -2.91 1.85
CA PHE A 284 -18.87 -3.00 0.71
C PHE A 284 -18.90 -1.74 -0.18
N ASP A 285 -18.72 -0.54 0.36
CA ASP A 285 -18.72 0.71 -0.42
C ASP A 285 -17.61 0.71 -1.48
N GLY A 286 -16.40 0.25 -1.13
CA GLY A 286 -15.31 0.10 -2.09
C GLY A 286 -15.52 -1.04 -3.10
N TYR A 287 -16.30 -2.08 -2.75
CA TYR A 287 -16.53 -3.24 -3.62
C TYR A 287 -17.71 -3.04 -4.59
N LEU A 288 -18.70 -2.21 -4.24
CA LEU A 288 -19.97 -2.07 -4.96
C LEU A 288 -20.13 -0.76 -5.76
N MET A 289 -19.28 0.25 -5.54
CA MET A 289 -19.30 1.52 -6.31
C MET A 289 -19.10 1.35 -7.84
N GLY A 290 -18.70 0.17 -8.31
CA GLY A 290 -18.48 -0.14 -9.72
C GLY A 290 -19.68 -0.68 -10.53
N ARG A 291 -20.86 -0.92 -9.93
CA ARG A 291 -22.00 -1.54 -10.67
C ARG A 291 -23.26 -0.67 -10.67
N ARG A 292 -23.33 0.29 -11.60
CA ARG A 292 -24.60 0.92 -12.01
C ARG A 292 -25.33 0.00 -12.99
N ASN A 293 -26.59 -0.32 -12.70
CA ASN A 293 -27.47 -1.02 -13.66
C ASN A 293 -27.82 -0.08 -14.83
N ARG A 294 -28.14 -0.64 -16.00
CA ARG A 294 -28.36 0.03 -17.31
C ARG A 294 -29.45 1.12 -17.33
N TYR A 295 -30.14 1.35 -16.22
CA TYR A 295 -31.26 2.29 -16.07
C TYR A 295 -31.07 3.35 -14.95
N GLY A 296 -29.86 3.50 -14.39
CA GLY A 296 -29.52 4.68 -13.57
C GLY A 296 -30.22 4.82 -12.21
N LYS A 297 -30.93 3.80 -11.72
CA LYS A 297 -31.52 3.82 -10.37
C LYS A 297 -30.50 3.38 -9.32
N LYS A 298 -30.37 4.15 -8.22
CA LYS A 298 -29.70 3.77 -6.98
C LYS A 298 -30.51 2.63 -6.35
N MET A 299 -29.94 1.43 -6.26
CA MET A 299 -30.56 0.31 -5.53
C MET A 299 -29.93 0.22 -4.15
N GLU A 300 -30.73 -0.07 -3.13
CA GLU A 300 -30.24 -0.24 -1.76
C GLU A 300 -29.39 -1.52 -1.64
N VAL A 301 -28.40 -1.52 -0.74
CA VAL A 301 -27.37 -2.57 -0.58
C VAL A 301 -27.97 -3.98 -0.43
N LEU A 302 -29.08 -4.09 0.31
CA LEU A 302 -29.84 -5.33 0.50
C LEU A 302 -30.46 -5.86 -0.79
N GLU A 303 -30.86 -4.97 -1.70
CA GLU A 303 -31.58 -5.31 -2.92
C GLU A 303 -30.66 -5.94 -3.97
N VAL A 304 -29.42 -5.42 -4.09
CA VAL A 304 -28.37 -5.99 -4.96
C VAL A 304 -27.93 -7.36 -4.44
N GLY A 305 -27.68 -7.48 -3.13
CA GLY A 305 -27.31 -8.77 -2.51
C GLY A 305 -28.38 -9.85 -2.70
N MET A 306 -29.66 -9.50 -2.51
CA MET A 306 -30.75 -10.44 -2.78
C MET A 306 -30.91 -10.79 -4.26
N GLN A 307 -30.61 -9.88 -5.18
CA GLN A 307 -30.66 -10.16 -6.61
C GLN A 307 -29.55 -11.12 -7.06
N GLU A 308 -28.33 -10.97 -6.52
CA GLU A 308 -27.22 -11.89 -6.76
C GLU A 308 -27.53 -13.27 -6.21
N ILE A 309 -27.99 -13.38 -4.95
CA ILE A 309 -28.39 -14.65 -4.34
C ILE A 309 -29.48 -15.34 -5.17
N ARG A 310 -30.49 -14.59 -5.64
CA ARG A 310 -31.53 -15.14 -6.53
C ARG A 310 -30.95 -15.63 -7.86
N THR A 311 -29.94 -14.96 -8.40
CA THR A 311 -29.30 -15.36 -9.66
C THR A 311 -28.46 -16.62 -9.47
N TYR A 312 -27.65 -16.69 -8.41
CA TYR A 312 -26.89 -17.88 -8.04
C TYR A 312 -27.82 -19.07 -7.76
N PHE A 313 -28.91 -18.84 -7.03
CA PHE A 313 -29.89 -19.90 -6.73
C PHE A 313 -30.57 -20.41 -8.00
N ARG A 314 -30.93 -19.52 -8.95
CA ARG A 314 -31.48 -19.92 -10.26
C ARG A 314 -30.48 -20.73 -11.08
N LEU A 315 -29.21 -20.31 -11.13
CA LEU A 315 -28.16 -21.04 -11.84
C LEU A 315 -27.86 -22.40 -11.20
N PHE A 316 -27.88 -22.48 -9.88
CA PHE A 316 -27.73 -23.72 -9.13
C PHE A 316 -28.90 -24.68 -9.35
N LEU A 317 -30.14 -24.18 -9.38
CA LEU A 317 -31.31 -25.00 -9.72
C LEU A 317 -31.24 -25.50 -11.17
N LEU A 318 -30.85 -24.63 -12.10
CA LEU A 318 -30.68 -25.01 -13.50
C LEU A 318 -29.62 -26.10 -13.66
N SER A 319 -28.45 -25.95 -13.01
CA SER A 319 -27.38 -26.96 -13.06
C SER A 319 -27.82 -28.29 -12.43
N SER A 320 -28.55 -28.24 -11.32
CA SER A 320 -29.09 -29.42 -10.64
C SER A 320 -30.10 -30.17 -11.51
N VAL A 321 -30.99 -29.45 -12.19
CA VAL A 321 -31.97 -30.03 -13.12
C VAL A 321 -31.27 -30.65 -14.33
N LEU A 322 -30.27 -29.96 -14.91
CA LEU A 322 -29.49 -30.49 -16.03
C LEU A 322 -28.73 -31.77 -15.64
N LEU A 323 -28.14 -31.80 -14.43
CA LEU A 323 -27.50 -33.00 -13.87
C LEU A 323 -28.50 -34.15 -13.71
N LEU A 324 -29.71 -33.87 -13.21
CA LEU A 324 -30.78 -34.86 -13.08
C LEU A 324 -31.18 -35.45 -14.45
N PHE A 325 -31.37 -34.60 -15.47
CA PHE A 325 -31.69 -35.04 -16.83
C PHE A 325 -30.57 -35.89 -17.44
N MET A 326 -29.31 -35.51 -17.24
CA MET A 326 -28.16 -36.30 -17.70
C MET A 326 -28.11 -37.68 -17.01
N PHE A 327 -28.44 -37.74 -15.71
CA PHE A 327 -28.49 -38.98 -14.94
C PHE A 327 -29.65 -39.89 -15.39
N CYS A 328 -30.86 -39.35 -15.53
CA CYS A 328 -32.03 -40.09 -16.03
C CYS A 328 -31.84 -40.58 -17.48
N SER A 329 -31.18 -39.78 -18.34
CA SER A 329 -30.87 -40.18 -19.72
C SER A 329 -29.85 -41.32 -19.78
N ARG A 330 -28.90 -41.37 -18.84
CA ARG A 330 -27.97 -42.50 -18.70
C ARG A 330 -28.67 -43.78 -18.24
N ILE A 331 -29.58 -43.69 -17.26
CA ILE A 331 -30.34 -44.84 -16.75
C ILE A 331 -31.32 -45.39 -17.81
N SER A 332 -31.94 -44.52 -18.60
CA SER A 332 -32.84 -44.93 -19.69
C SER A 332 -32.10 -45.71 -20.80
N LYS A 333 -30.83 -45.39 -21.06
CA LYS A 333 -30.00 -46.09 -22.05
C LYS A 333 -29.52 -47.48 -21.59
N THR A 334 -29.47 -47.75 -20.28
CA THR A 334 -29.14 -49.08 -19.74
C THR A 334 -30.35 -50.02 -19.63
N GLY A 335 -31.57 -49.55 -19.91
CA GLY A 335 -32.82 -50.31 -19.74
C GLY A 335 -33.35 -51.06 -20.96
N ARG A 336 -32.62 -51.20 -22.07
CA ARG A 336 -33.05 -51.98 -23.25
C ARG A 336 -31.98 -52.98 -23.70
N GLN A 337 -31.89 -54.10 -23.01
CA GLN A 337 -31.56 -55.40 -23.63
C GLN A 337 -32.81 -56.27 -23.56
N ILE A 338 -33.58 -56.30 -24.64
CA ILE A 338 -34.65 -57.28 -24.83
C ILE A 338 -33.97 -58.57 -25.30
N VAL A 339 -33.99 -59.59 -24.46
CA VAL A 339 -33.57 -60.96 -24.77
C VAL A 339 -34.57 -61.53 -25.78
N SER A 340 -34.12 -61.84 -26.99
CA SER A 340 -34.87 -62.64 -27.97
C SER A 340 -34.70 -64.12 -27.62
N ALA A 341 -35.79 -64.77 -27.23
CA ALA A 341 -35.86 -66.21 -27.04
C ALA A 341 -35.80 -66.93 -28.41
N ILE A 342 -34.96 -67.96 -28.50
CA ILE A 342 -34.89 -68.91 -29.62
C ILE A 342 -35.97 -69.98 -29.39
N PRO A 343 -36.82 -70.31 -30.37
CA PRO A 343 -37.60 -71.53 -30.34
C PRO A 343 -36.89 -72.67 -31.11
N ILE A 344 -37.18 -73.88 -30.64
CA ILE A 344 -36.70 -75.21 -30.99
C ILE A 344 -36.85 -75.54 -32.48
#